data_AF-A0A4Y2SJ36-F1
#
_entry.id   AF-A0A4Y2SJ36-F1
#
_cell.length_a   1.000
_cell.length_b   1.000
_cell.length_c   1.000
_cell.angle_alpha   90.00
_cell.angle_beta   90.00
_cell.angle_gamma   90.00
#
_symmetry.space_group_name_H-M   'P 1'
#
loop_
_entity.id
_entity.type
_entity.pdbx_description
1 polymer ?
#
loop_
_entity_poly.entity_id
_entity_poly.type
_entity_poly.pdbx_seq_one_letter_code
_entity_poly.pdbx_strand_id
1 'polypeptide(L)'
;MERKAARKIQQPEPTPLETANAYTKLAEENIQEEAPKSIPEINLKIIPNYSLILKEISQQFPNTGNRLRREFIEIKADTKENREKIINLLRQKKT
;
A
#
# COMPACT_ATOMS: atom_id res chain seq x y z
N MET A 1 -46.41 23.65 68.18
CA MET A 1 -45.71 24.33 67.07
C MET A 1 -45.10 23.23 66.20
N GLU A 2 -45.81 22.80 65.16
CA GLU A 2 -45.41 21.68 64.31
C GLU A 2 -44.35 22.11 63.28
N ARG A 3 -43.27 21.34 63.16
CA ARG A 3 -42.20 21.55 62.17
C ARG A 3 -42.57 20.80 60.89
N LYS A 4 -42.75 21.51 59.77
CA LYS A 4 -42.91 20.90 58.45
C LYS A 4 -41.59 20.30 58.00
N ALA A 5 -41.54 18.99 57.73
CA ALA A 5 -40.38 18.32 57.14
C ALA A 5 -40.39 18.47 55.60
N ALA A 6 -39.22 18.75 55.01
CA ALA A 6 -39.05 18.86 53.57
C ALA A 6 -39.10 17.48 52.89
N ARG A 7 -39.80 17.36 51.75
CA ARG A 7 -39.84 16.13 50.95
C ARG A 7 -38.50 15.92 50.22
N LYS A 8 -37.96 14.70 50.32
CA LYS A 8 -36.72 14.28 49.64
C LYS A 8 -37.01 14.01 48.16
N ILE A 9 -36.38 14.75 47.25
CA ILE A 9 -36.48 14.51 45.80
C ILE A 9 -35.58 13.32 45.46
N GLN A 10 -36.17 12.23 44.94
CA GLN A 10 -35.39 11.11 44.40
C GLN A 10 -34.90 11.50 43.00
N GLN A 11 -33.59 11.48 42.78
CA GLN A 11 -33.03 11.57 41.43
C GLN A 11 -33.16 10.20 40.74
N PRO A 12 -33.61 10.13 39.49
CA PRO A 12 -33.63 8.87 38.75
C PRO A 12 -32.19 8.39 38.50
N GLU A 13 -31.97 7.10 38.71
CA GLU A 13 -30.70 6.42 38.42
C GLU A 13 -30.32 6.61 36.94
N PRO A 14 -29.05 6.93 36.61
CA PRO A 14 -28.63 7.13 35.23
C PRO A 14 -28.69 5.79 34.48
N THR A 15 -29.55 5.70 33.46
CA THR A 15 -29.60 4.54 32.58
C THR A 15 -28.37 4.54 31.66
N PRO A 16 -27.70 3.39 31.45
CA PRO A 16 -26.56 3.32 30.53
C PRO A 16 -26.99 3.70 29.11
N LEU A 17 -26.30 4.65 28.51
CA LEU A 17 -26.49 4.97 27.09
C LEU A 17 -25.80 3.91 26.24
N GLU A 18 -26.55 3.22 25.40
CA GLU A 18 -25.98 2.35 24.37
C GLU A 18 -25.29 3.21 23.31
N THR A 19 -23.96 3.18 23.30
CA THR A 19 -23.15 3.86 22.28
C THR A 19 -22.64 2.83 21.28
N ALA A 20 -22.97 3.00 20.00
CA ALA A 20 -22.38 2.24 18.90
C ALA A 20 -21.32 3.08 18.18
N ASN A 21 -20.19 2.48 17.81
CA ASN A 21 -19.15 3.15 17.04
C ASN A 21 -19.60 3.29 15.58
N ALA A 22 -19.71 4.54 15.09
CA ALA A 22 -20.14 4.83 13.72
C ALA A 22 -19.16 4.36 12.62
N TYR A 23 -17.93 3.99 12.99
CA TYR A 23 -16.85 3.65 12.07
C TYR A 23 -16.56 2.14 11.97
N THR A 24 -17.38 1.27 12.57
CA THR A 24 -17.24 -0.19 12.45
C THR A 24 -17.18 -0.66 11.00
N LYS A 25 -17.96 -0.03 10.11
CA LYS A 25 -17.98 -0.32 8.67
C LYS A 25 -16.62 -0.09 7.99
N LEU A 26 -15.82 0.88 8.46
CA LEU A 26 -14.49 1.14 7.90
C LEU A 26 -13.46 0.05 8.26
N ALA A 27 -13.66 -0.65 9.38
CA ALA A 27 -12.81 -1.79 9.75
C ALA A 27 -13.13 -3.03 8.90
N GLU A 28 -14.40 -3.21 8.53
CA GLU A 28 -14.88 -4.30 7.67
C GLU A 28 -14.51 -4.06 6.19
N GLU A 29 -14.56 -2.82 5.71
CA GLU A 29 -14.13 -2.42 4.37
C GLU A 29 -12.62 -2.56 4.12
N ASN A 30 -11.80 -2.73 5.16
CA ASN A 30 -10.37 -3.03 5.04
C ASN A 30 -10.07 -4.49 4.71
N ILE A 31 -11.08 -5.36 4.64
CA ILE A 31 -10.97 -6.65 3.95
C ILE A 31 -11.23 -6.41 2.46
N GLN A 32 -10.47 -5.47 1.87
CA GLN A 32 -10.32 -5.46 0.43
C GLN A 32 -9.60 -6.77 0.10
N GLU A 33 -10.28 -7.67 -0.62
CA GLU A 33 -9.64 -8.80 -1.27
C GLU A 33 -8.31 -8.29 -1.82
N GLU A 34 -7.18 -8.85 -1.35
CA GLU A 34 -5.84 -8.41 -1.71
C GLU A 34 -5.82 -8.22 -3.24
N ALA A 35 -5.80 -6.96 -3.70
CA ALA A 35 -5.69 -6.68 -5.13
C ALA A 35 -4.54 -7.55 -5.67
N PRO A 36 -4.71 -8.22 -6.82
CA PRO A 36 -3.75 -9.22 -7.29
C PRO A 36 -2.36 -8.61 -7.20
N LYS A 37 -1.49 -9.23 -6.39
CA LYS A 37 -0.15 -8.75 -6.04
C LYS A 37 0.66 -8.50 -7.31
N SER A 38 0.49 -7.32 -7.91
CA SER A 38 1.14 -6.96 -9.15
C SER A 38 2.62 -6.82 -8.88
N ILE A 39 3.44 -7.37 -9.78
CA ILE A 39 4.89 -7.24 -9.69
C ILE A 39 5.23 -5.76 -9.89
N PRO A 40 5.87 -5.10 -8.91
CA PRO A 40 6.21 -3.69 -9.04
C PRO A 40 7.28 -3.48 -10.11
N GLU A 41 7.14 -2.42 -10.90
CA GLU A 41 8.09 -2.08 -11.96
C GLU A 41 9.44 -1.62 -11.38
N ILE A 42 10.49 -1.72 -12.18
CA ILE A 42 11.84 -1.24 -11.85
C ILE A 42 12.04 0.11 -12.53
N ASN A 43 12.36 1.14 -11.74
CA ASN A 43 12.64 2.48 -12.26
C ASN A 43 14.14 2.65 -12.52
N LEU A 44 14.55 2.62 -13.79
CA LEU A 44 15.93 2.86 -14.22
C LEU A 44 16.10 4.31 -14.67
N LYS A 45 17.00 5.07 -14.03
CA LYS A 45 17.34 6.42 -14.50
C LYS A 45 18.05 6.35 -15.85
N ILE A 46 17.71 7.25 -16.78
CA ILE A 46 18.40 7.34 -18.07
C ILE A 46 19.85 7.75 -17.82
N ILE A 47 20.78 6.92 -18.30
CA ILE A 47 22.24 7.10 -18.25
C ILE A 47 22.81 6.82 -19.64
N PRO A 48 23.99 7.33 -20.05
CA PRO A 48 24.48 7.19 -21.43
C PRO A 48 24.44 5.77 -22.03
N ASN A 49 24.61 4.74 -21.20
CA ASN A 49 24.63 3.33 -21.62
C ASN A 49 23.29 2.60 -21.45
N TYR A 50 22.18 3.30 -21.22
CA TYR A 50 20.88 2.68 -20.93
C TYR A 50 20.40 1.76 -22.05
N SER A 51 20.64 2.11 -23.32
CA SER A 51 20.18 1.33 -24.47
C SER A 51 20.85 -0.06 -24.54
N LEU A 52 22.13 -0.13 -24.22
CA LEU A 52 22.88 -1.39 -24.12
C LEU A 52 22.38 -2.24 -22.96
N ILE A 53 22.13 -1.62 -21.81
CA ILE A 53 21.59 -2.31 -20.62
C ILE A 53 20.19 -2.88 -20.92
N LEU A 54 19.31 -2.11 -21.57
CA LEU A 54 17.98 -2.60 -21.95
C LEU A 54 18.03 -3.76 -22.94
N LYS A 55 18.98 -3.72 -23.88
CA LYS A 55 19.20 -4.82 -24.82
C LYS A 55 19.62 -6.09 -24.10
N GLU A 56 20.54 -6.00 -23.15
CA GLU A 56 20.99 -7.13 -22.32
C GLU A 56 19.85 -7.70 -21.48
N ILE A 57 19.03 -6.83 -20.87
CA ILE A 57 17.83 -7.23 -20.12
C ILE A 57 16.84 -7.97 -21.04
N SER A 58 16.58 -7.45 -22.23
CA SER A 58 15.64 -8.06 -23.17
C SER A 58 16.14 -9.41 -23.70
N GLN A 59 17.46 -9.61 -23.76
CA GLN A 59 18.07 -10.88 -24.15
C GLN A 59 18.00 -11.94 -23.05
N GLN A 60 18.24 -11.55 -21.79
CA GLN A 60 18.19 -12.48 -20.65
C GLN A 60 16.75 -12.74 -20.16
N PHE A 61 15.87 -11.76 -20.32
CA PHE A 61 14.49 -11.76 -19.82
C PHE A 61 13.53 -11.33 -20.94
N PRO A 62 13.21 -12.23 -21.90
CA PRO A 62 12.47 -11.88 -23.11
C PRO A 62 11.03 -11.40 -22.86
N ASN A 63 10.45 -11.74 -21.71
CA ASN A 63 9.09 -11.34 -21.32
C ASN A 63 9.06 -10.02 -20.52
N THR A 64 10.06 -9.14 -20.71
CA THR A 64 10.10 -7.83 -20.05
C THR A 64 9.51 -6.74 -20.93
N GLY A 65 8.77 -5.82 -20.31
CA GLY A 65 8.23 -4.62 -20.96
C GLY A 65 9.01 -3.38 -20.54
N ASN A 66 9.24 -2.45 -21.46
CA ASN A 66 9.96 -1.21 -21.19
C ASN A 66 9.08 0.00 -21.54
N ARG A 67 9.01 0.98 -20.65
CA ARG A 67 8.27 2.23 -20.86
C ARG A 67 9.07 3.44 -20.43
N LEU A 68 9.20 4.43 -21.32
CA LEU A 68 9.82 5.69 -20.99
C LEU A 68 8.83 6.59 -20.23
N ARG A 69 9.23 7.05 -19.05
CA ARG A 69 8.49 8.00 -18.20
C ARG A 69 9.40 9.09 -17.66
N ARG A 70 9.24 10.31 -18.19
CA ARG A 70 10.07 11.47 -17.83
C ARG A 70 11.55 11.15 -18.04
N GLU A 71 12.33 11.05 -16.96
CA GLU A 71 13.78 10.75 -16.96
C GLU A 71 14.09 9.30 -16.57
N PHE A 72 13.06 8.46 -16.48
CA PHE A 72 13.18 7.06 -16.07
C PHE A 72 12.62 6.13 -17.13
N ILE A 73 13.14 4.91 -17.12
CA ILE A 73 12.63 3.78 -17.89
C ILE A 73 12.03 2.81 -16.87
N GLU A 74 10.72 2.65 -16.94
CA GLU A 74 9.97 1.64 -16.21
C GLU A 74 10.18 0.29 -16.90
N ILE A 75 10.73 -0.67 -16.17
CA ILE A 75 10.93 -2.04 -16.64
C ILE A 75 9.95 -2.93 -15.89
N LYS A 76 9.04 -3.55 -16.63
CA LYS A 76 8.06 -4.51 -16.13
C LYS A 76 8.60 -5.93 -16.30
N ALA A 77 8.72 -6.66 -15.20
CA ALA A 77 9.07 -8.07 -15.20
C ALA A 77 7.82 -8.96 -15.24
N ASP A 78 7.96 -10.14 -15.82
CA ASP A 78 6.94 -11.19 -15.89
C ASP A 78 6.78 -11.95 -14.57
N THR A 79 7.88 -12.13 -13.82
CA THR A 79 7.91 -12.81 -12.53
C THR A 79 8.68 -12.00 -11.47
N LYS A 80 8.37 -12.24 -10.20
CA LYS A 80 9.10 -11.63 -9.07
C LYS A 80 10.57 -12.05 -9.06
N GLU A 81 10.87 -13.28 -9.46
CA GLU A 81 12.24 -13.79 -9.55
C GLU A 81 13.03 -13.06 -10.65
N ASN A 82 12.45 -12.92 -11.84
CA ASN A 82 13.10 -12.17 -12.93
C ASN A 82 13.32 -10.71 -12.55
N ARG A 83 12.37 -10.10 -11.84
CA ARG A 83 12.54 -8.75 -11.27
C ARG A 83 13.80 -8.66 -10.40
N GLU A 84 14.01 -9.62 -9.49
CA GLU A 84 15.19 -9.61 -8.63
C GLU A 84 16.49 -9.84 -9.40
N LYS A 85 16.49 -10.76 -10.37
CA LYS A 85 17.65 -10.98 -11.25
C LYS A 85 18.02 -9.72 -12.04
N ILE A 86 17.04 -9.00 -12.58
CA ILE A 86 17.26 -7.72 -13.27
C ILE A 86 17.85 -6.68 -12.32
N ILE A 87 17.34 -6.56 -11.09
CA ILE A 87 17.89 -5.64 -10.09
C ILE A 87 19.35 -5.97 -9.79
N ASN A 88 19.69 -7.25 -9.64
CA ASN A 88 21.06 -7.69 -9.39
C ASN A 88 21.99 -7.37 -10.57
N LEU A 89 21.54 -7.62 -11.80
CA LEU A 89 22.28 -7.23 -13.02
C LEU A 89 22.56 -5.72 -13.04
N LEU A 90 21.53 -4.90 -12.79
CA LEU A 90 21.66 -3.44 -12.75
C LEU A 90 22.62 -2.95 -11.66
N ARG A 91 22.65 -3.62 -10.50
CA ARG A 91 23.60 -3.31 -9.43
C ARG A 91 25.03 -3.61 -9.83
N GLN A 92 25.28 -4.73 -10.51
CA GLN A 92 26.63 -5.08 -10.98
C GLN A 92 27.18 -4.06 -11.98
N LYS A 93 26.33 -3.54 -12.87
CA LYS A 93 26.70 -2.55 -13.91
C LYS A 93 26.88 -1.12 -13.40
N LYS A 94 26.50 -0.83 -12.14
CA LYS A 94 26.73 0.47 -11.50
C LYS A 94 28.11 0.61 -10.88
N THR A 95 28.87 -0.49 -10.82
CA THR A 95 30.29 -0.53 -10.44
C THR A 95 31.14 -0.12 -11.63
#